data_AF-A0AAW0Y0M9-F1
#
_entry.id   AF-A0AAW0Y0M9-F1
#
_cell.length_a   1.000
_cell.length_b   1.000
_cell.length_c   1.000
_cell.angle_alpha   90.00
_cell.angle_beta   90.00
_cell.angle_gamma   90.00
#
_symmetry.space_group_name_H-M   'P 1'
#
loop_
_entity.id
_entity.type
_entity.pdbx_description
1 polymer ?
#
loop_
_entity_poly.entity_id
_entity_poly.type
_entity_poly.pdbx_seq_one_letter_code
_entity_poly.pdbx_strand_id
1 'polypeptide(L)'
;MRKWYVDSMHKMEIYGAQVQSLQPTTVYKYLGMHFSSAGKGKPNIQKLCEKLVALQAPLKSQQHLNVLNKHLIPGIIRMVLGGVCQNTLKTLDKLIRQMVKKWLKFPKDTPINVYYAPTAAWGLGCICLSTRVPILWRNNSEDLVIPNLAIHPNTIKALRFVGRSKVRNVVVTTRRQELKEWTNVLVGSLDGVGLKEHHFAPQVHKWMANGTNLTKGATYIDALKINII
;
A
#
# COMPACT_ATOMS: atom_id res chain seq x y z
N MET A 1 12.37 12.79 32.79
CA MET A 1 12.17 11.32 32.83
C MET A 1 10.66 11.03 32.83
N ARG A 2 10.16 10.15 31.96
CA ARG A 2 8.76 9.68 32.03
C ARG A 2 8.69 8.49 32.98
N LYS A 3 7.82 8.53 33.99
CA LYS A 3 7.55 7.42 34.92
C LYS A 3 6.27 6.70 34.46
N TRP A 4 6.27 5.37 34.54
CA TRP A 4 5.13 4.52 34.19
C TRP A 4 4.61 3.86 35.46
N TYR A 5 3.28 3.84 35.64
CA TYR A 5 2.63 3.16 36.75
C TYR A 5 1.86 1.97 36.19
N VAL A 6 2.05 0.79 36.80
CA VAL A 6 1.35 -0.44 36.43
C VAL A 6 0.37 -0.75 37.53
N ASP A 7 -0.92 -0.76 37.19
CA ASP A 7 -1.94 -1.17 38.13
C ASP A 7 -1.86 -2.69 38.33
N SER A 8 -1.51 -3.06 39.56
CA SER A 8 -1.33 -4.46 40.00
C SER A 8 -2.60 -5.00 40.67
N MET A 9 -3.57 -4.13 40.98
CA MET A 9 -4.73 -4.44 41.81
C MET A 9 -5.92 -4.90 40.96
N HIS A 10 -6.14 -4.29 39.80
CA HIS A 10 -7.23 -4.67 38.91
C HIS A 10 -6.84 -5.87 38.05
N LYS A 11 -7.48 -7.02 38.32
CA LYS A 11 -7.37 -8.25 37.53
C LYS A 11 -8.64 -8.43 36.73
N MET A 12 -8.53 -8.42 35.41
CA MET A 12 -9.66 -8.71 34.52
C MET A 12 -9.72 -10.23 34.30
N GLU A 13 -10.89 -10.83 34.45
CA GLU A 13 -11.10 -12.25 34.18
C GLU A 13 -11.93 -12.41 32.91
N ILE A 14 -11.42 -13.20 31.96
CA ILE A 14 -12.10 -13.48 30.70
C ILE A 14 -12.14 -15.01 30.56
N TYR A 15 -13.34 -15.59 30.50
CA TYR A 15 -13.57 -17.03 30.39
C TYR A 15 -12.83 -17.89 31.44
N GLY A 16 -12.78 -17.44 32.71
CA GLY A 16 -12.10 -18.19 33.78
C GLY A 16 -10.58 -18.05 33.82
N ALA A 17 -9.99 -17.26 32.91
CA ALA A 17 -8.57 -16.97 32.88
C ALA A 17 -8.30 -15.53 33.33
N GLN A 18 -7.38 -15.35 34.28
CA GLN A 18 -6.93 -14.04 34.71
C GLN A 18 -6.05 -13.39 33.63
N VAL A 19 -6.48 -12.24 33.13
CA VAL A 19 -5.74 -11.40 32.19
C VAL A 19 -4.88 -10.43 32.98
N GLN A 20 -3.56 -10.61 32.89
CA GLN A 20 -2.60 -9.72 33.54
C GLN A 20 -2.47 -8.40 32.79
N SER A 21 -2.32 -7.30 33.54
CA SER A 21 -1.94 -6.00 32.98
C SER A 21 -0.59 -6.11 32.24
N LEU A 22 -0.55 -5.54 31.03
CA LEU A 22 0.65 -5.58 30.21
C LEU A 22 1.75 -4.72 30.83
N GLN A 23 2.94 -5.29 31.04
CA GLN A 23 4.09 -4.55 31.54
C GLN A 23 4.56 -3.49 30.53
N PRO A 24 5.15 -2.37 30.97
CA PRO A 24 5.55 -1.28 30.09
C PRO A 24 6.53 -1.71 28.99
N THR A 25 7.41 -2.66 29.32
CA THR A 25 8.46 -3.19 28.45
C THR A 25 8.00 -4.39 27.62
N THR A 26 6.90 -5.05 27.99
CA THR A 26 6.43 -6.22 27.27
C THR A 26 5.76 -5.83 25.96
N VAL A 27 6.13 -6.56 24.91
CA VAL A 27 5.54 -6.45 23.58
C VAL A 27 5.00 -7.82 23.21
N TYR A 28 3.72 -7.89 22.83
CA TYR A 28 3.09 -9.14 22.39
C TYR A 28 2.62 -9.03 20.94
N LYS A 29 2.45 -10.17 20.28
CA LYS A 29 2.03 -10.25 18.88
C LYS A 29 0.57 -10.67 18.80
N TYR A 30 -0.26 -9.86 18.13
CA TYR A 30 -1.66 -10.15 17.87
C TYR A 30 -2.01 -9.84 16.42
N LEU A 31 -2.61 -10.80 15.71
CA LEU A 31 -2.97 -10.71 14.28
C LEU A 31 -1.81 -10.21 13.38
N GLY A 32 -0.57 -10.55 13.73
CA GLY A 32 0.63 -10.15 13.00
C GLY A 32 1.16 -8.74 13.31
N MET A 33 0.49 -7.98 14.18
CA MET A 33 0.96 -6.70 14.71
C MET A 33 1.55 -6.88 16.10
N HIS A 34 2.49 -6.01 16.46
CA HIS A 34 3.03 -5.97 17.82
C HIS A 34 2.27 -4.91 18.61
N PHE A 35 1.97 -5.21 19.87
CA PHE A 35 1.31 -4.31 20.80
C PHE A 35 2.17 -4.17 22.05
N SER A 36 2.30 -2.95 22.55
CA SER A 36 2.97 -2.63 23.81
C SER A 36 1.99 -1.90 24.74
N SER A 37 2.44 -1.58 25.95
CA SER A 37 1.60 -0.83 26.92
C SER A 37 1.16 0.54 26.39
N ALA A 38 1.95 1.14 25.49
CA ALA A 38 1.65 2.39 24.82
C ALA A 38 0.68 2.23 23.62
N GLY A 39 0.19 1.01 23.37
CA GLY A 39 -0.75 0.68 22.31
C GLY A 39 -0.09 -0.04 21.13
N LYS A 40 -0.45 0.35 19.91
CA LYS A 40 0.02 -0.31 18.70
C LYS A 40 1.52 -0.06 18.49
N GLY A 41 2.28 -1.14 18.38
CA GLY A 41 3.69 -1.11 18.05
C GLY A 41 3.91 -0.62 16.61
N LYS A 42 5.10 -0.09 16.35
CA LYS A 42 5.48 0.35 15.00
C LYS A 42 5.36 -0.82 14.01
N PRO A 43 4.91 -0.58 12.77
CA PRO A 43 4.87 -1.63 11.74
C PRO A 43 6.27 -2.23 11.57
N ASN A 44 6.34 -3.55 11.39
CA ASN A 44 7.61 -4.22 11.14
C ASN A 44 8.04 -4.01 9.68
N ILE A 45 8.59 -2.82 9.41
CA ILE A 45 9.12 -2.42 8.10
C ILE A 45 10.30 -3.33 7.71
N GLN A 46 11.06 -3.83 8.68
CA GLN A 46 12.22 -4.68 8.44
C GLN A 46 11.82 -5.99 7.76
N LYS A 47 10.78 -6.67 8.25
CA LYS A 47 10.21 -7.87 7.59
C LYS A 47 9.70 -7.60 6.18
N LEU A 48 9.24 -6.39 5.92
CA LEU A 48 8.82 -5.98 4.58
C LEU A 48 10.04 -5.81 3.66
N CYS A 49 11.09 -5.16 4.14
CA CYS A 49 12.37 -5.07 3.43
C CYS A 49 12.95 -6.47 3.16
N GLU A 50 12.93 -7.38 4.13
CA GLU A 50 13.36 -8.78 3.97
C GLU A 50 12.58 -9.47 2.84
N LYS A 51 11.25 -9.34 2.82
CA LYS A 51 10.42 -9.89 1.74
C LYS A 51 10.70 -9.25 0.38
N LEU A 52 10.96 -7.94 0.33
CA LEU A 52 11.36 -7.25 -0.91
C LEU A 52 12.73 -7.73 -1.41
N VAL A 53 13.67 -7.95 -0.49
CA VAL A 53 15.00 -8.50 -0.81
C VAL A 53 14.89 -9.94 -1.30
N ALA A 54 14.07 -10.78 -0.66
CA ALA A 54 13.80 -12.14 -1.12
C ALA A 54 13.20 -12.15 -2.54
N LEU A 55 12.44 -11.12 -2.91
CA LEU A 55 11.91 -10.97 -4.26
C LEU A 55 12.97 -10.64 -5.33
N GLN A 56 14.23 -10.40 -4.95
CA GLN A 56 15.34 -10.26 -5.91
C GLN A 56 15.81 -11.60 -6.50
N ALA A 57 15.17 -12.72 -6.12
CA ALA A 57 15.37 -14.02 -6.73
C ALA A 57 15.26 -13.97 -8.28
N PRO A 58 15.94 -14.89 -9.00
CA PRO A 58 15.98 -14.91 -10.46
C PRO A 58 14.64 -15.38 -11.05
N LEU A 59 13.62 -14.52 -10.98
CA LEU A 59 12.32 -14.73 -11.60
C LEU A 59 12.18 -13.83 -12.83
N LYS A 60 11.20 -14.13 -13.68
CA LYS A 60 10.84 -13.24 -14.79
C LYS A 60 10.27 -11.93 -14.23
N SER A 61 10.55 -10.80 -14.86
CA SER A 61 10.06 -9.48 -14.41
C SER A 61 8.53 -9.42 -14.26
N GLN A 62 7.80 -10.15 -15.11
CA GLN A 62 6.34 -10.31 -15.05
C GLN A 62 5.90 -11.01 -13.76
N GLN A 63 6.65 -12.04 -13.36
CA GLN A 63 6.40 -12.80 -12.13
C GLN A 63 6.70 -11.92 -10.92
N HIS A 64 7.78 -11.12 -10.94
CA HIS A 64 8.05 -10.15 -9.87
C HIS A 64 6.89 -9.18 -9.68
N LEU A 65 6.37 -8.57 -10.76
CA LEU A 65 5.23 -7.67 -10.70
C LEU A 65 3.96 -8.35 -10.16
N ASN A 66 3.67 -9.56 -10.65
CA ASN A 66 2.49 -10.31 -10.23
C ASN A 66 2.56 -10.69 -8.74
N VAL A 67 3.72 -11.16 -8.26
CA VAL A 67 3.91 -11.49 -6.84
C VAL A 67 3.85 -10.23 -5.97
N LEU A 68 4.46 -9.13 -6.43
CA LEU A 68 4.39 -7.84 -5.74
C LEU A 68 2.93 -7.40 -5.57
N ASN A 69 2.15 -7.34 -6.65
CA ASN A 69 0.80 -6.80 -6.64
C ASN A 69 -0.22 -7.72 -5.94
N LYS A 70 -0.12 -9.04 -6.13
CA LYS A 70 -1.13 -9.99 -5.58
C LYS A 70 -0.80 -10.49 -4.17
N HIS A 71 0.47 -10.62 -3.81
CA HIS A 71 0.84 -11.23 -2.53
C HIS A 71 1.51 -10.24 -1.59
N LEU A 72 2.46 -9.44 -2.08
CA LEU A 72 3.24 -8.59 -1.19
C LEU A 72 2.45 -7.35 -0.74
N ILE A 73 1.93 -6.55 -1.68
CA ILE A 73 1.25 -5.30 -1.34
C ILE A 73 0.00 -5.52 -0.45
N PRO A 74 -0.89 -6.49 -0.72
CA PRO A 74 -2.01 -6.76 0.18
C PRO A 74 -1.58 -7.13 1.59
N GLY A 75 -0.48 -7.88 1.74
CA GLY A 75 0.13 -8.18 3.03
C GLY A 75 0.66 -6.93 3.75
N ILE A 76 1.30 -6.01 3.01
CA ILE A 76 1.78 -4.74 3.53
C ILE A 76 0.61 -3.90 4.05
N ILE A 77 -0.44 -3.76 3.24
CA ILE A 77 -1.62 -2.97 3.59
C ILE A 77 -2.21 -3.46 4.91
N ARG A 78 -2.39 -4.78 5.08
CA ARG A 78 -2.94 -5.37 6.32
C ARG A 78 -2.09 -5.02 7.55
N MET A 79 -0.77 -5.11 7.45
CA MET A 79 0.15 -4.81 8.56
C MET A 79 0.23 -3.31 8.87
N VAL A 80 -0.02 -2.47 7.88
CA VAL A 80 0.07 -1.00 7.99
C VAL A 80 -1.19 -0.37 8.59
N LEU A 81 -2.31 -1.08 8.68
CA LEU A 81 -3.54 -0.61 9.37
C LEU A 81 -3.33 -0.39 10.90
N GLY A 82 -2.16 -0.75 11.42
CA GLY A 82 -1.73 -0.53 12.80
C GLY A 82 -1.41 0.92 13.20
N GLY A 83 -1.55 1.90 12.30
CA GLY A 83 -1.23 3.30 12.58
C GLY A 83 0.19 3.64 12.15
N VAL A 84 0.34 4.10 10.92
CA VAL A 84 1.63 4.37 10.28
C VAL A 84 1.69 5.81 9.79
N CYS A 85 2.85 6.43 9.94
CA CYS A 85 3.07 7.79 9.47
C CYS A 85 3.06 7.85 7.93
N GLN A 86 2.50 8.94 7.37
CA GLN A 86 2.47 9.17 5.92
C GLN A 86 3.86 9.11 5.28
N ASN A 87 4.87 9.62 5.98
CA ASN A 87 6.26 9.62 5.49
C ASN A 87 6.80 8.20 5.32
N THR A 88 6.46 7.28 6.23
CA THR A 88 6.85 5.88 6.13
C THR A 88 6.23 5.23 4.89
N LEU A 89 4.96 5.51 4.60
CA LEU A 89 4.30 5.01 3.38
C LEU A 89 4.95 5.54 2.12
N LYS A 90 5.29 6.83 2.09
CA LYS A 90 6.02 7.43 0.96
C LYS A 90 7.39 6.80 0.76
N THR A 91 8.10 6.45 1.84
CA THR A 91 9.39 5.75 1.75
C THR A 91 9.21 4.34 1.19
N LEU A 92 8.19 3.60 1.65
CA LEU A 92 7.87 2.28 1.10
C LEU A 92 7.49 2.35 -0.38
N ASP A 93 6.66 3.32 -0.77
CA ASP A 93 6.31 3.59 -2.16
C ASP A 93 7.55 3.85 -3.02
N LYS A 94 8.53 4.61 -2.52
CA LYS A 94 9.82 4.84 -3.21
C LYS A 94 10.61 3.54 -3.38
N LEU A 95 10.73 2.72 -2.34
CA LEU A 95 11.46 1.44 -2.40
C LEU A 95 10.82 0.48 -3.39
N ILE A 96 9.49 0.36 -3.39
CA ILE A 96 8.75 -0.47 -4.35
C ILE A 96 9.05 -0.02 -5.78
N ARG A 97 8.95 1.29 -6.07
CA ARG A 97 9.24 1.83 -7.41
C ARG A 97 10.69 1.58 -7.84
N GLN A 98 11.67 1.70 -6.93
CA GLN A 98 13.07 1.41 -7.23
C GLN A 98 13.27 -0.07 -7.61
N MET A 99 12.64 -1.00 -6.89
CA MET A 99 12.71 -2.42 -7.20
C MET A 99 12.04 -2.74 -8.54
N VAL A 100 10.83 -2.21 -8.77
CA VAL A 100 10.12 -2.37 -10.05
C VAL A 100 10.95 -1.82 -11.22
N LYS A 101 11.56 -0.65 -11.04
CA LYS A 101 12.46 -0.06 -12.06
C LYS A 101 13.64 -0.97 -12.38
N LYS A 102 14.25 -1.60 -11.36
CA LYS A 102 15.34 -2.57 -11.53
C LYS A 102 14.88 -3.82 -12.28
N TRP A 103 13.72 -4.38 -11.94
CA TRP A 103 13.19 -5.59 -12.58
C TRP A 103 12.79 -5.37 -14.04
N LEU A 104 12.20 -4.22 -14.36
CA LEU A 104 11.76 -3.89 -15.72
C LEU A 104 12.85 -3.20 -16.56
N LYS A 105 14.02 -2.91 -15.98
CA LYS A 105 15.09 -2.14 -16.64
C LYS A 105 14.57 -0.83 -17.23
N PHE A 106 13.72 -0.14 -16.48
CA PHE A 106 13.15 1.14 -16.89
C PHE A 106 14.17 2.28 -16.75
N PRO A 107 14.12 3.30 -17.62
CA PRO A 107 14.94 4.49 -17.49
C PRO A 107 14.79 5.19 -16.14
N LYS A 108 15.78 6.04 -15.82
CA LYS A 108 15.71 6.87 -14.61
C LYS A 108 14.53 7.84 -14.68
N ASP A 109 14.18 8.30 -15.89
CA ASP A 109 13.19 9.35 -16.12
C ASP A 109 11.74 8.85 -16.22
N THR A 110 11.48 7.55 -16.02
CA THR A 110 10.11 7.02 -16.06
C THR A 110 9.21 7.74 -15.05
N PRO A 111 8.10 8.34 -15.51
CA PRO A 111 7.27 9.16 -14.66
C PRO A 111 6.45 8.31 -13.67
N ILE A 112 6.13 8.90 -12.51
CA ILE A 112 5.53 8.18 -11.36
C ILE A 112 4.12 7.64 -11.67
N ASN A 113 3.39 8.35 -12.52
CA ASN A 113 2.04 8.04 -12.99
C ASN A 113 1.93 6.67 -13.67
N VAL A 114 2.94 6.26 -14.44
CA VAL A 114 2.99 4.94 -15.09
C VAL A 114 2.89 3.80 -14.08
N TYR A 115 3.52 3.94 -12.91
CA TYR A 115 3.53 2.89 -11.90
C TYR A 115 2.13 2.67 -11.29
N TYR A 116 1.42 3.77 -11.00
CA TYR A 116 0.19 3.75 -10.20
C TYR A 116 -1.09 3.78 -11.02
N ALA A 117 -1.01 4.19 -12.29
CA ALA A 117 -2.14 4.09 -13.18
C ALA A 117 -2.62 2.63 -13.30
N PRO A 118 -3.93 2.40 -13.43
CA PRO A 118 -4.48 1.07 -13.61
C PRO A 118 -4.03 0.47 -14.95
N THR A 119 -3.91 -0.85 -15.00
CA THR A 119 -3.58 -1.60 -16.23
C THR A 119 -4.58 -1.38 -17.35
N ALA A 120 -5.86 -1.15 -17.02
CA ALA A 120 -6.88 -0.80 -18.00
C ALA A 120 -6.61 0.53 -18.74
N ALA A 121 -5.72 1.38 -18.21
CA ALA A 121 -5.31 2.64 -18.79
C ALA A 121 -3.78 2.71 -18.89
N TRP A 122 -3.15 1.59 -19.27
CA TRP A 122 -1.71 1.49 -19.59
C TRP A 122 -0.71 1.67 -18.46
N GLY A 123 -1.17 1.77 -17.21
CA GLY A 123 -0.26 1.73 -16.08
C GLY A 123 0.13 0.31 -15.67
N LEU A 124 1.15 0.21 -14.82
CA LEU A 124 1.57 -1.05 -14.22
C LEU A 124 0.59 -1.59 -13.16
N GLY A 125 -0.38 -0.77 -12.73
CA GLY A 125 -1.39 -1.17 -11.75
C GLY A 125 -0.83 -1.38 -10.34
N CYS A 126 0.36 -0.86 -10.03
CA CYS A 126 0.89 -0.89 -8.68
C CYS A 126 -0.01 -0.04 -7.76
N ILE A 127 -0.19 -0.49 -6.52
CA ILE A 127 -0.98 0.26 -5.55
C ILE A 127 -0.08 1.30 -4.88
N CYS A 128 -0.54 2.55 -4.85
CA CYS A 128 0.13 3.61 -4.09
C CYS A 128 -0.26 3.50 -2.61
N LEU A 129 0.69 3.15 -1.74
CA LEU A 129 0.43 2.92 -0.33
C LEU A 129 0.02 4.22 0.38
N SER A 130 0.67 5.33 0.03
CA SER A 130 0.41 6.64 0.65
C SER A 130 -1.00 7.18 0.41
N THR A 131 -1.71 6.74 -0.63
CA THR A 131 -3.11 7.09 -0.89
C THR A 131 -4.04 5.96 -0.50
N ARG A 132 -3.72 4.71 -0.84
CA ARG A 132 -4.62 3.57 -0.61
C ARG A 132 -4.81 3.22 0.86
N VAL A 133 -3.75 3.25 1.66
CA VAL A 133 -3.82 2.87 3.07
C VAL A 133 -4.75 3.83 3.85
N PRO A 134 -4.63 5.16 3.72
CA PRO A 134 -5.57 6.08 4.35
C PRO A 134 -7.03 5.83 3.98
N ILE A 135 -7.32 5.56 2.70
CA ILE A 135 -8.67 5.24 2.21
C ILE A 135 -9.21 4.00 2.90
N LEU A 136 -8.42 2.92 2.96
CA LEU A 136 -8.82 1.69 3.63
C LEU A 136 -8.99 1.87 5.13
N TRP A 137 -8.14 2.69 5.76
CA TRP A 137 -8.26 2.97 7.18
C TRP A 137 -9.52 3.76 7.51
N ARG A 138 -9.92 4.71 6.65
CA ARG A 138 -11.21 5.40 6.74
C ARG A 138 -12.35 4.40 6.66
N ASN A 139 -12.42 3.58 5.61
CA ASN A 139 -13.53 2.64 5.41
C ASN A 139 -13.67 1.70 6.63
N ASN A 140 -12.56 1.12 7.09
CA ASN A 140 -12.57 0.26 8.28
C ASN A 140 -12.94 1.00 9.57
N SER A 141 -12.76 2.32 9.64
CA SER A 141 -13.14 3.13 10.81
C SER A 141 -14.60 3.59 10.76
N GLU A 142 -15.14 3.77 9.55
CA GLU A 142 -16.56 4.10 9.33
C GLU A 142 -17.44 2.90 9.66
N ASP A 143 -17.01 1.68 9.28
CA ASP A 143 -17.72 0.44 9.64
C ASP A 143 -17.81 0.19 11.16
N LEU A 144 -16.99 0.88 11.96
CA LEU A 144 -16.95 0.79 13.42
C LEU A 144 -17.73 1.91 14.11
N VAL A 145 -18.37 2.81 13.35
CA VAL A 145 -19.21 3.87 13.91
C VAL A 145 -20.53 3.25 14.35
N ILE A 146 -20.61 2.94 15.65
CA ILE A 146 -21.87 2.57 16.29
C ILE A 146 -22.78 3.83 16.28
N PRO A 147 -24.05 3.74 15.82
CA PRO A 147 -24.89 4.91 15.49
C PRO A 147 -25.10 5.97 16.59
N ASN A 148 -24.71 5.72 17.85
CA ASN A 148 -25.02 6.58 19.00
C ASN A 148 -23.82 6.92 19.89
N LEU A 149 -22.57 6.65 19.47
CA LEU A 149 -21.39 6.99 20.28
C LEU A 149 -20.63 8.18 19.69
N ALA A 150 -20.18 9.09 20.55
CA ALA A 150 -19.33 10.23 20.20
C ALA A 150 -18.21 9.83 19.23
N ILE A 151 -17.91 10.71 18.26
CA ILE A 151 -16.90 10.47 17.21
C ILE A 151 -15.62 9.92 17.84
N HIS A 152 -15.35 8.64 17.59
CA HIS A 152 -14.19 7.98 18.18
C HIS A 152 -12.90 8.71 17.72
N PRO A 153 -11.92 8.98 18.60
CA PRO A 153 -10.71 9.73 18.26
C PRO A 153 -9.93 9.18 17.04
N ASN A 154 -10.04 7.88 16.78
CA ASN A 154 -9.44 7.27 15.58
C ASN A 154 -10.11 7.70 14.28
N THR A 155 -11.42 7.98 14.28
CA THR A 155 -12.16 8.46 13.10
C THR A 155 -11.65 9.83 12.70
N ILE A 156 -11.44 10.75 13.66
CA ILE A 156 -10.84 12.07 13.42
C ILE A 156 -9.42 11.92 12.85
N LYS A 157 -8.60 11.01 13.41
CA LYS A 157 -7.26 10.74 12.90
C LYS A 157 -7.29 10.17 11.48
N ALA A 158 -8.23 9.28 11.17
CA ALA A 158 -8.41 8.68 9.84
C ALA A 158 -8.82 9.75 8.81
N LEU A 159 -9.76 10.64 9.15
CA LEU A 159 -10.15 11.76 8.28
C LEU A 159 -8.97 12.69 7.99
N ARG A 160 -8.19 13.07 9.01
CA ARG A 160 -6.96 13.87 8.84
C ARG A 160 -5.92 13.16 7.97
N PHE A 161 -5.84 11.84 8.09
CA PHE A 161 -4.92 11.03 7.31
C PHE A 161 -5.31 10.99 5.83
N VAL A 162 -6.60 10.80 5.53
CA VAL A 162 -7.13 10.89 4.15
C VAL A 162 -6.98 12.30 3.57
N GLY A 163 -7.14 13.35 4.38
CA GLY A 163 -6.88 14.73 3.92
C GLY A 163 -5.44 14.97 3.43
N ARG A 164 -4.49 14.11 3.81
CA ARG A 164 -3.09 14.12 3.35
C ARG A 164 -2.84 13.21 2.14
N SER A 165 -3.82 12.39 1.74
CA SER A 165 -3.79 11.52 0.57
C SER A 165 -4.10 12.32 -0.68
N LYS A 166 -3.05 12.84 -1.30
CA LYS A 166 -3.16 13.64 -2.52
C LYS A 166 -2.51 12.93 -3.70
N VAL A 167 -3.19 12.93 -4.83
CA VAL A 167 -2.60 12.64 -6.13
C VAL A 167 -2.39 13.98 -6.83
N ARG A 168 -1.12 14.37 -7.02
CA ARG A 168 -0.73 15.76 -7.32
C ARG A 168 -1.34 16.72 -6.28
N ASN A 169 -2.36 17.48 -6.66
CA ASN A 169 -3.04 18.47 -5.82
C ASN A 169 -4.48 18.08 -5.43
N VAL A 170 -4.98 16.94 -5.93
CA VAL A 170 -6.34 16.48 -5.67
C VAL A 170 -6.34 15.54 -4.48
N VAL A 171 -7.16 15.85 -3.46
CA VAL A 171 -7.39 14.95 -2.32
C VAL A 171 -8.26 13.80 -2.78
N VAL A 172 -7.78 12.58 -2.53
CA VAL A 172 -8.46 11.36 -2.95
C VAL A 172 -9.10 10.69 -1.75
N THR A 173 -10.39 10.42 -1.87
CA THR A 173 -11.18 9.83 -0.78
C THR A 173 -11.57 8.38 -1.04
N THR A 174 -11.70 7.99 -2.31
CA THR A 174 -12.16 6.65 -2.70
C THR A 174 -11.16 5.97 -3.64
N ARG A 175 -11.17 4.64 -3.67
CA ARG A 175 -10.38 3.83 -4.62
C ARG A 175 -10.64 4.24 -6.07
N ARG A 176 -11.91 4.46 -6.43
CA ARG A 176 -12.28 4.76 -7.82
C ARG A 176 -11.75 6.14 -8.24
N GLN A 177 -11.88 7.12 -7.35
CA GLN A 177 -11.31 8.44 -7.55
C GLN A 177 -9.79 8.36 -7.66
N GLU A 178 -9.13 7.57 -6.82
CA GLU A 178 -7.67 7.38 -6.88
C GLU A 178 -7.19 6.93 -8.25
N LEU A 179 -7.82 5.87 -8.76
CA LEU A 179 -7.46 5.29 -10.06
C LEU A 179 -7.73 6.29 -11.17
N LYS A 180 -8.86 7.00 -11.12
CA LYS A 180 -9.21 8.05 -12.09
C LYS A 180 -8.19 9.20 -12.09
N GLU A 181 -7.75 9.65 -10.92
CA GLU A 181 -6.75 10.71 -10.85
C GLU A 181 -5.40 10.25 -11.39
N TRP A 182 -4.94 9.04 -11.06
CA TRP A 182 -3.71 8.50 -11.66
C TRP A 182 -3.80 8.36 -13.18
N THR A 183 -4.97 7.98 -13.73
CA THR A 183 -5.16 7.96 -15.19
C THR A 183 -5.13 9.35 -15.80
N ASN A 184 -5.80 10.34 -15.19
CA ASN A 184 -5.80 11.72 -15.68
C ASN A 184 -4.38 12.30 -15.70
N VAL A 185 -3.61 11.98 -14.67
CA VAL A 185 -2.20 12.37 -14.53
C VAL A 185 -1.32 11.72 -15.59
N LEU A 186 -1.60 10.47 -15.97
CA LEU A 186 -0.93 9.76 -17.06
C LEU A 186 -1.29 10.35 -18.43
N VAL A 187 -2.57 10.40 -18.74
CA VAL A 187 -3.11 10.93 -20.00
C VAL A 187 -2.71 12.39 -20.24
N GLY A 188 -2.59 13.18 -19.17
CA GLY A 188 -2.16 14.58 -19.24
C GLY A 188 -0.64 14.78 -19.27
N SER A 189 0.18 13.72 -19.20
CA SER A 189 1.63 13.82 -19.45
C SER A 189 1.95 13.71 -20.94
N LEU A 190 3.10 14.26 -21.36
CA LEU A 190 3.55 14.26 -22.76
C LEU A 190 3.49 12.85 -23.37
N ASP A 191 4.02 11.87 -22.64
CA ASP A 191 4.09 10.46 -23.07
C ASP A 191 2.71 9.77 -23.08
N GLY A 192 1.71 10.33 -22.39
CA GLY A 192 0.40 9.69 -22.20
C GLY A 192 -0.71 10.25 -23.09
N VAL A 193 -0.45 11.25 -23.92
CA VAL A 193 -1.49 11.86 -24.78
C VAL A 193 -2.10 10.85 -25.73
N GLY A 194 -1.28 9.95 -26.29
CA GLY A 194 -1.74 8.84 -27.15
C GLY A 194 -2.54 7.77 -26.39
N LEU A 195 -2.48 7.75 -25.05
CA LEU A 195 -3.12 6.72 -24.23
C LEU A 195 -4.61 6.97 -23.95
N LYS A 196 -5.17 8.07 -24.45
CA LYS A 196 -6.57 8.50 -24.20
C LYS A 196 -7.60 7.47 -24.62
N GLU A 197 -7.43 6.89 -25.80
CA GLU A 197 -8.42 6.01 -26.43
C GLU A 197 -8.35 4.57 -25.92
N HIS A 198 -7.26 4.22 -25.24
CA HIS A 198 -7.07 2.84 -24.79
C HIS A 198 -8.04 2.40 -23.69
N HIS A 199 -8.73 3.34 -23.03
CA HIS A 199 -9.80 3.01 -22.10
C HIS A 199 -10.96 2.26 -22.76
N PHE A 200 -11.15 2.39 -24.08
CA PHE A 200 -12.20 1.67 -24.83
C PHE A 200 -11.92 0.16 -24.96
N ALA A 201 -10.66 -0.26 -24.87
CA ALA A 201 -10.25 -1.66 -25.06
C ALA A 201 -9.38 -2.18 -23.91
N PRO A 202 -9.86 -2.19 -22.65
CA PRO A 202 -9.05 -2.54 -21.48
C PRO A 202 -8.56 -4.00 -21.50
N GLN A 203 -9.23 -4.87 -22.27
CA GLN A 203 -8.90 -6.29 -22.41
C GLN A 203 -7.53 -6.50 -23.05
N VAL A 204 -7.14 -5.62 -23.98
CA VAL A 204 -5.85 -5.70 -24.71
C VAL A 204 -4.68 -5.55 -23.74
N HIS A 205 -4.89 -4.92 -22.58
CA HIS A 205 -3.83 -4.60 -21.63
C HIS A 205 -3.65 -5.64 -20.53
N LYS A 206 -4.49 -6.69 -20.50
CA LYS A 206 -4.43 -7.75 -19.48
C LYS A 206 -3.08 -8.47 -19.44
N TRP A 207 -2.36 -8.57 -20.56
CA TRP A 207 -1.06 -9.22 -20.60
C TRP A 207 -0.02 -8.55 -19.70
N MET A 208 -0.16 -7.25 -19.40
CA MET A 208 0.75 -6.52 -18.51
C MET A 208 0.64 -6.98 -17.06
N ALA A 209 -0.56 -7.31 -16.60
CA ALA A 209 -0.83 -7.77 -15.23
C ALA A 209 -0.70 -9.29 -15.05
N ASN A 210 -0.70 -10.05 -16.16
CA ASN A 210 -0.61 -11.51 -16.13
C ASN A 210 0.84 -11.97 -16.02
N GLY A 211 1.27 -12.36 -14.82
CA GLY A 211 2.62 -12.88 -14.57
C GLY A 211 2.90 -14.32 -15.02
N THR A 212 1.92 -14.98 -15.67
CA THR A 212 1.99 -16.38 -16.09
C THR A 212 2.05 -16.55 -17.60
N ASN A 213 2.15 -15.47 -18.36
CA ASN A 213 2.24 -15.55 -19.81
C ASN A 213 3.53 -16.26 -20.23
N LEU A 214 3.44 -17.10 -21.27
CA LEU A 214 4.57 -17.87 -21.82
C LEU A 214 5.56 -17.01 -22.62
N THR A 215 5.59 -15.70 -22.42
CA THR A 215 6.53 -14.80 -23.09
C THR A 215 7.89 -14.82 -22.40
N LYS A 216 8.94 -14.53 -23.19
CA LYS A 216 10.29 -14.34 -22.66
C LYS A 216 10.33 -13.05 -21.84
N GLY A 217 11.20 -13.00 -20.82
CA GLY A 217 11.31 -11.81 -19.97
C GLY A 217 11.76 -10.57 -20.75
N ALA A 218 12.70 -10.74 -21.69
CA ALA A 218 13.19 -9.66 -22.55
C ALA A 218 12.08 -9.08 -23.44
N THR A 219 11.34 -9.94 -24.15
CA THR A 219 10.25 -9.48 -25.05
C THR A 219 9.15 -8.73 -24.29
N TYR A 220 8.89 -9.11 -23.05
CA TYR A 220 7.96 -8.37 -22.19
C TYR A 220 8.48 -7.00 -21.77
N ILE A 221 9.77 -6.89 -21.43
CA ILE A 221 10.39 -5.61 -21.09
C ILE A 221 10.37 -4.68 -22.30
N ASP A 222 10.72 -5.19 -23.48
CA ASP A 222 10.76 -4.39 -24.70
C ASP A 222 9.35 -3.95 -25.10
N ALA A 223 8.37 -4.86 -25.01
CA ALA A 223 6.97 -4.52 -25.20
C ALA A 223 6.49 -3.45 -24.22
N LEU A 224 6.90 -3.50 -22.94
CA LEU A 224 6.54 -2.44 -21.99
C LEU A 224 7.20 -1.11 -22.32
N LYS A 225 8.45 -1.12 -22.78
CA LYS A 225 9.18 0.11 -23.10
C LYS A 225 8.55 0.85 -24.27
N ILE A 226 8.31 0.16 -25.39
CA ILE A 226 7.66 0.71 -26.60
C ILE A 226 6.30 1.35 -26.28
N ASN A 227 5.65 0.81 -25.25
CA ASN A 227 4.30 1.13 -24.89
C ASN A 227 4.18 2.26 -23.84
N ILE A 228 5.25 2.57 -23.12
CA ILE A 228 5.25 3.50 -21.99
C ILE A 228 6.17 4.70 -22.24
N ILE A 229 7.20 4.53 -23.09
CA ILE A 229 8.26 5.49 -23.44
C ILE A 229 8.25 5.63 -24.96
#